data_AF-A0A109RVZ4-F1
#
_entry.id   AF-A0A109RVZ4-F1
#
_cell.length_a   1.000
_cell.length_b   1.000
_cell.length_c   1.000
_cell.angle_alpha   90.00
_cell.angle_beta   90.00
_cell.angle_gamma   90.00
#
_symmetry.space_group_name_H-M   'P 1'
#
loop_
_entity.id
_entity.type
_entity.pdbx_description
1 polymer ?
#
loop_
_entity_poly.entity_id
_entity_poly.type
_entity_poly.pdbx_seq_one_letter_code
_entity_poly.pdbx_strand_id
1 'polypeptide(L)'
;MRLSILILGLIISSFTHAEPITVATLDIDRYLGRWYEIASFPMYFQHMCVADTTAEYSKADDRINVVNRCRKQDGSFAEADGYASVVPHSGNAN
;
A
#
# COMPACT_ATOMS: atom_id res chain seq x y z
N MET A 1 48.04 28.64 -27.09
CA MET A 1 47.55 27.68 -26.09
C MET A 1 46.08 27.99 -25.82
N ARG A 2 45.16 27.34 -26.54
CA ARG A 2 43.71 27.51 -26.34
C ARG A 2 43.23 26.35 -25.48
N LEU A 3 42.87 26.64 -24.24
CA LEU A 3 42.36 25.65 -23.30
C LEU A 3 40.85 25.51 -23.56
N SER A 4 40.47 24.51 -24.35
CA SER A 4 39.07 24.16 -24.56
C SER A 4 38.58 23.35 -23.35
N ILE A 5 37.72 23.94 -22.52
CA ILE A 5 37.01 23.24 -21.45
C ILE A 5 35.81 22.54 -22.08
N LEU A 6 35.86 21.21 -22.19
CA LEU A 6 34.68 20.41 -22.50
C LEU A 6 33.78 20.39 -21.24
N ILE A 7 32.67 21.13 -21.28
CA ILE A 7 31.60 20.95 -20.31
C ILE A 7 30.82 19.71 -20.76
N LEU A 8 31.11 18.57 -20.11
CA LEU A 8 30.29 17.37 -20.24
C LEU A 8 28.96 17.65 -19.52
N GLY A 9 27.93 18.02 -20.30
CA GLY A 9 26.60 18.29 -19.79
C GLY A 9 26.05 17.05 -19.09
N LEU A 10 25.90 17.14 -17.76
CA LEU A 10 25.24 16.12 -16.95
C LEU A 10 23.75 16.17 -17.30
N ILE A 11 23.29 15.24 -18.15
CA ILE A 11 21.86 15.04 -18.39
C ILE A 11 21.28 14.42 -17.12
N ILE A 12 20.74 15.27 -16.24
CA ILE A 12 19.92 14.84 -15.12
C ILE A 12 18.59 14.38 -15.70
N SER A 13 18.52 13.10 -16.09
CA SER A 13 17.26 12.49 -16.50
C SER A 13 16.34 12.45 -15.28
N SER A 14 15.33 13.31 -15.27
CA SER A 14 14.30 13.26 -14.23
C SER A 14 13.47 12.01 -14.46
N PHE A 15 13.64 11.01 -13.60
CA PHE A 15 12.70 9.89 -13.54
C PHE A 15 11.36 10.45 -13.07
N THR A 16 10.40 10.61 -13.98
CA THR A 16 9.01 10.85 -13.62
C THR A 16 8.47 9.57 -12.99
N HIS A 17 8.28 9.55 -11.68
CA HIS A 17 7.58 8.46 -11.01
C HIS A 17 6.11 8.55 -11.41
N ALA A 18 5.63 7.59 -12.19
CA ALA A 18 4.22 7.55 -12.55
C ALA A 18 3.43 7.09 -11.32
N GLU A 19 2.44 7.88 -10.91
CA GLU A 19 1.52 7.51 -9.84
C GLU A 19 0.73 6.26 -10.22
N PRO A 20 0.43 5.35 -9.27
CA PRO A 20 -0.46 4.24 -9.52
C PRO A 20 -1.83 4.74 -9.96
N ILE A 21 -2.39 4.13 -11.01
CA ILE A 21 -3.75 4.41 -11.45
C ILE A 21 -4.71 3.69 -10.51
N THR A 22 -5.64 4.41 -9.89
CA THR A 22 -6.69 3.83 -9.05
C THR A 22 -7.93 3.45 -9.86
N VAL A 23 -8.80 2.62 -9.28
CA VAL A 23 -10.15 2.42 -9.85
C VAL A 23 -10.94 3.73 -9.77
N ALA A 24 -11.82 3.99 -10.75
CA ALA A 24 -12.55 5.26 -10.84
C ALA A 24 -13.56 5.45 -9.71
N THR A 25 -14.23 4.37 -9.30
CA THR A 25 -15.12 4.36 -8.13
C THR A 25 -15.08 2.99 -7.48
N LEU A 26 -14.92 2.98 -6.16
CA LEU A 26 -14.99 1.77 -5.34
C LEU A 26 -16.36 1.67 -4.66
N ASP A 27 -17.03 0.54 -4.90
CA ASP A 27 -18.21 0.14 -4.14
C ASP A 27 -17.76 -0.46 -2.81
N ILE A 28 -17.90 0.33 -1.74
CA ILE A 28 -17.43 -0.02 -0.40
C ILE A 28 -18.14 -1.25 0.15
N ASP A 29 -19.46 -1.35 -0.02
CA ASP A 29 -20.22 -2.43 0.59
C ASP A 29 -19.84 -3.80 -0.02
N ARG A 30 -19.39 -3.81 -1.28
CA ARG A 30 -18.80 -5.00 -1.93
C ARG A 30 -17.34 -5.26 -1.55
N TYR A 31 -16.63 -4.26 -1.06
CA TYR A 31 -15.22 -4.36 -0.69
C TYR A 31 -15.02 -4.89 0.73
N LEU A 32 -16.04 -4.74 1.59
CA LEU A 32 -16.04 -5.25 2.97
C LEU A 32 -15.80 -6.76 3.02
N GLY A 33 -15.33 -7.21 4.18
CA GLY A 33 -15.04 -8.60 4.47
C GLY A 33 -13.55 -8.93 4.39
N ARG A 34 -13.26 -10.22 4.26
CA ARG A 34 -11.92 -10.78 4.32
C ARG A 34 -11.24 -10.84 2.96
N TRP A 35 -10.02 -10.33 2.92
CA TRP A 35 -9.09 -10.50 1.81
C TRP A 35 -7.87 -11.30 2.26
N TYR A 36 -7.35 -12.13 1.36
CA TYR A 36 -6.10 -12.85 1.55
C TYR A 36 -4.99 -12.16 0.77
N GLU A 37 -3.87 -11.89 1.43
CA GLU A 37 -2.70 -11.34 0.76
C GLU A 37 -2.00 -12.45 -0.03
N ILE A 38 -2.04 -12.36 -1.36
CA ILE A 38 -1.43 -13.35 -2.25
C ILE A 38 0.04 -13.03 -2.53
N ALA A 39 0.37 -11.73 -2.59
CA ALA A 39 1.73 -11.24 -2.79
C ALA A 39 1.87 -9.84 -2.19
N SER A 40 3.06 -9.52 -1.72
CA SER A 40 3.40 -8.21 -1.15
C SER A 40 4.88 -7.91 -1.36
N PHE A 41 5.23 -6.63 -1.23
CA PHE A 41 6.63 -6.23 -1.10
C PHE A 41 7.13 -6.58 0.31
N PRO A 42 8.42 -6.90 0.48
CA PRO A 42 8.98 -7.25 1.78
C PRO A 42 9.08 -6.01 2.68
N MET A 43 7.99 -5.70 3.39
CA MET A 43 7.92 -4.58 4.33
C MET A 43 8.32 -5.03 5.74
N TYR A 44 9.12 -4.22 6.43
CA TYR A 44 9.69 -4.58 7.74
C TYR A 44 8.64 -4.97 8.79
N PHE A 45 7.47 -4.32 8.76
CA PHE A 45 6.37 -4.55 9.70
C PHE A 45 5.62 -5.87 9.45
N GLN A 46 5.92 -6.56 8.35
CA GLN A 46 5.38 -7.88 8.01
C GLN A 46 6.44 -8.99 8.08
N HIS A 47 7.71 -8.70 8.43
CA HIS A 47 8.78 -9.70 8.42
C HIS A 47 8.54 -10.90 9.36
N MET A 48 7.68 -10.77 10.37
CA MET A 48 7.30 -11.86 11.27
C MET A 48 6.20 -12.78 10.70
N CYS A 49 5.53 -12.36 9.61
CA CYS A 49 4.44 -13.10 8.99
C CYS A 49 4.99 -14.22 8.10
N VAL A 50 4.63 -15.47 8.39
CA VAL A 50 5.07 -16.64 7.62
C VAL A 50 3.96 -17.28 6.80
N ALA A 51 2.69 -17.06 7.16
CA ALA A 51 1.52 -17.62 6.49
C ALA A 51 0.23 -16.90 6.89
N ASP A 52 -0.87 -17.28 6.23
CA ASP A 52 -2.25 -16.94 6.61
C ASP A 52 -2.51 -15.42 6.76
N THR A 53 -1.82 -14.59 5.97
CA THR A 53 -1.95 -13.13 5.99
C THR A 53 -3.29 -12.71 5.40
N THR A 54 -4.04 -11.93 6.18
CA THR A 54 -5.37 -11.43 5.81
C THR A 54 -5.54 -9.97 6.20
N ALA A 55 -6.43 -9.29 5.48
CA ALA A 55 -7.00 -7.99 5.85
C ALA A 55 -8.52 -8.13 5.93
N GLU A 56 -9.12 -7.74 7.06
CA GLU A 56 -10.56 -7.71 7.25
C GLU A 56 -11.06 -6.27 7.29
N TYR A 57 -12.00 -5.93 6.42
CA TYR A 57 -12.59 -4.59 6.34
C TYR A 57 -14.02 -4.61 6.86
N SER A 58 -14.33 -3.72 7.82
CA SER A 58 -15.69 -3.57 8.34
C SER A 58 -16.08 -2.10 8.47
N LYS A 59 -17.37 -1.82 8.31
CA LYS A 59 -17.91 -0.46 8.38
C LYS A 59 -17.96 0.02 9.83
N ALA A 60 -17.51 1.24 10.09
CA ALA A 60 -17.57 1.89 11.39
C ALA A 60 -17.87 3.38 11.24
N ASP A 61 -19.13 3.77 11.43
CA ASP A 61 -19.60 5.14 11.27
C ASP A 61 -19.15 5.79 9.94
N ASP A 62 -18.23 6.74 10.00
CA ASP A 62 -17.68 7.52 8.88
C ASP A 62 -16.34 6.98 8.34
N ARG A 63 -15.90 5.81 8.83
CA ARG A 63 -14.63 5.17 8.51
C ARG A 63 -14.77 3.66 8.32
N ILE A 64 -13.68 3.03 7.91
CA ILE A 64 -13.55 1.59 7.76
C ILE A 64 -12.55 1.10 8.80
N ASN A 65 -12.94 0.12 9.62
CA ASN A 65 -12.02 -0.62 10.46
C ASN A 65 -11.23 -1.59 9.58
N VAL A 66 -9.93 -1.67 9.80
CA VAL A 66 -9.02 -2.57 9.10
C VAL A 66 -8.31 -3.42 10.13
N VAL A 67 -8.44 -4.74 10.02
CA VAL A 67 -7.70 -5.68 10.86
C VAL A 67 -6.77 -6.49 9.97
N ASN A 68 -5.47 -6.22 10.07
CA ASN A 68 -4.44 -7.00 9.39
C ASN A 68 -3.93 -8.08 10.34
N ARG A 69 -3.91 -9.33 9.89
CA ARG A 69 -3.54 -10.47 10.73
C ARG A 69 -2.72 -11.49 9.95
N CYS A 70 -1.70 -12.06 10.56
CA CYS A 70 -0.88 -13.12 9.97
C CYS A 70 -0.40 -14.12 11.01
N ARG A 71 -0.04 -15.34 10.57
CA ARG A 71 0.58 -16.35 11.41
C ARG A 71 2.09 -16.11 11.49
N LYS A 72 2.63 -16.20 12.71
CA LYS A 72 4.07 -16.19 13.01
C LYS A 72 4.65 -17.62 12.97
N GLN A 73 5.98 -17.71 12.95
CA GLN A 73 6.71 -18.99 12.92
C GLN A 73 6.41 -19.90 14.13
N ASP A 74 6.12 -19.31 15.29
CA ASP A 74 5.72 -20.03 16.51
C ASP A 74 4.25 -20.54 16.47
N GLY A 75 3.55 -20.31 15.36
CA GLY A 75 2.15 -20.68 15.15
C GLY A 75 1.13 -19.71 15.75
N SER A 76 1.56 -18.76 16.59
CA SER A 76 0.71 -17.70 17.11
C SER A 76 0.39 -16.66 16.03
N PHE A 77 -0.57 -15.79 16.31
CA PHE A 77 -0.97 -14.75 15.37
C PHE A 77 -0.46 -13.38 15.81
N ALA A 78 0.01 -12.61 14.84
CA ALA A 78 0.22 -11.17 14.98
C ALA A 78 -0.97 -10.45 14.33
N GLU A 79 -1.41 -9.34 14.94
CA GLU A 79 -2.55 -8.56 14.50
C GLU A 79 -2.25 -7.07 14.65
N ALA A 80 -2.79 -6.26 13.74
CA ALA A 80 -2.75 -4.81 13.78
C ALA A 80 -4.11 -4.24 13.41
N ASP A 81 -4.68 -3.45 14.32
CA ASP A 81 -5.92 -2.70 14.12
C ASP A 81 -5.63 -1.31 13.54
N GLY A 82 -6.45 -0.91 12.58
CA GLY A 82 -6.35 0.38 11.92
C GLY A 82 -7.71 0.91 11.49
N TYR A 83 -7.69 2.15 11.00
CA TYR A 83 -8.84 2.82 10.44
C TYR A 83 -8.47 3.45 9.10
N ALA A 84 -9.38 3.42 8.13
CA ALA A 84 -9.27 4.11 6.86
C ALA A 84 -10.44 5.06 6.65
N SER A 85 -10.16 6.22 6.05
CA SER A 85 -11.16 7.23 5.70
C SER A 85 -11.10 7.52 4.21
N VAL A 86 -12.24 7.85 3.61
CA VAL A 86 -12.32 8.24 2.20
C VAL A 86 -11.76 9.65 2.01
N VAL A 87 -10.86 9.81 1.03
CA VAL A 87 -10.44 11.13 0.57
C VAL A 87 -11.56 11.77 -0.27
N PRO A 88 -11.97 13.03 0.00
CA PRO A 88 -12.99 13.69 -0.80
C PRO A 88 -12.64 13.71 -2.30
N HIS A 89 -13.64 13.44 -3.14
CA HIS A 89 -13.51 13.37 -4.60
C HIS A 89 -12.58 12.26 -5.13
N SER A 90 -12.17 11.28 -4.32
CA SER A 90 -11.33 10.15 -4.78
C SER A 90 -12.08 8.98 -5.40
N GLY A 91 -13.42 9.03 -5.43
CA GLY A 91 -14.24 7.88 -5.79
C GLY A 91 -14.11 6.71 -4.81
N ASN A 92 -13.72 6.98 -3.55
CA ASN A 92 -13.48 5.99 -2.50
C ASN A 92 -12.29 5.05 -2.76
N ALA A 93 -11.40 5.38 -3.68
CA ALA A 93 -10.33 4.48 -4.15
C ALA A 93 -8.91 4.99 -3.90
N ASN A 94 -8.77 6.06 -3.10
CA ASN A 94 -7.53 6.71 -2.72
C ASN A 94 -7.68 7.27 -1.30
#